data_AF-A0A955LTM6-F1
#
_entry.id   AF-A0A955LTM6-F1
#
_cell.length_a   1.000
_cell.length_b   1.000
_cell.length_c   1.000
_cell.angle_alpha   90.00
_cell.angle_beta   90.00
_cell.angle_gamma   90.00
#
_symmetry.space_group_name_H-M   'P 1'
#
loop_
_entity.id
_entity.type
_entity.pdbx_description
1 polymer ?
#
loop_
_entity_poly.entity_id
_entity_poly.type
_entity_poly.pdbx_seq_one_letter_code
_entity_poly.pdbx_strand_id
1 'polypeptide(L)'
;GWKRVFTSKSFHLLVFLFFGVHYRDIDCSFKLMNRKFLDSLNFKTRGGLIDSEIYVHARKTKAKVAQVGVHHYLRPYGESQCLKAGLIFSMLRDLFILRIKLWRK
;
A
#
# COMPACT_ATOMS: atom_id res chain seq x y z
N GLY A 1 -9.93 -5.66 16.51
CA GLY A 1 -11.27 -5.02 16.54
C GLY A 1 -11.80 -4.82 15.13
N TRP A 2 -13.13 -4.80 14.97
CA TRP A 2 -13.82 -4.74 13.67
C TRP A 2 -13.49 -3.48 12.84
N LYS A 3 -13.33 -2.32 13.49
CA LYS A 3 -12.94 -1.05 12.84
C LYS A 3 -11.66 -1.16 12.00
N ARG A 4 -10.65 -1.88 12.50
CA ARG A 4 -9.37 -2.12 11.80
C ARG A 4 -9.56 -2.97 10.55
N VAL A 5 -10.38 -4.01 10.64
CA VAL A 5 -10.65 -4.91 9.50
C VAL A 5 -11.38 -4.16 8.40
N PHE A 6 -12.35 -3.32 8.77
CA PHE A 6 -13.07 -2.49 7.82
C PHE A 6 -12.14 -1.51 7.09
N THR A 7 -11.32 -0.74 7.83
CA THR A 7 -10.40 0.22 7.21
C THR A 7 -9.38 -0.44 6.27
N SER A 8 -8.83 -1.59 6.66
CA SER A 8 -7.88 -2.33 5.81
C SER A 8 -8.57 -2.84 4.53
N LYS A 9 -9.78 -3.42 4.64
CA LYS A 9 -10.57 -3.84 3.47
C LYS A 9 -10.91 -2.68 2.54
N SER A 10 -11.35 -1.54 3.08
CA SER A 10 -11.65 -0.36 2.28
C SER A 10 -10.41 0.15 1.55
N PHE A 11 -9.25 0.18 2.21
CA PHE A 11 -7.99 0.56 1.59
C PHE A 11 -7.59 -0.41 0.46
N HIS A 12 -7.68 -1.71 0.68
CA HIS A 12 -7.41 -2.71 -0.37
C HIS A 12 -8.33 -2.54 -1.57
N LEU A 13 -9.63 -2.29 -1.33
CA LEU A 13 -10.59 -2.03 -2.40
C LEU A 13 -10.24 -0.77 -3.20
N LEU A 14 -9.86 0.31 -2.52
CA LEU A 14 -9.44 1.55 -3.19
C LEU A 14 -8.19 1.34 -4.05
N VAL A 15 -7.17 0.68 -3.51
CA VAL A 15 -5.95 0.38 -4.27
C VAL A 15 -6.26 -0.51 -5.48
N PHE A 16 -7.15 -1.50 -5.31
CA PHE A 16 -7.63 -2.33 -6.40
C PHE A 16 -8.38 -1.54 -7.47
N LEU A 17 -9.32 -0.66 -7.09
CA LEU A 17 -10.09 0.16 -8.05
C LEU A 17 -9.19 1.13 -8.82
N PHE A 18 -8.25 1.78 -8.14
CA PHE A 18 -7.41 2.78 -8.77
C PHE A 18 -6.31 2.18 -9.64
N PHE A 19 -5.67 1.09 -9.20
CA PHE A 19 -4.48 0.56 -9.85
C PHE A 19 -4.61 -0.87 -10.38
N GLY A 20 -5.73 -1.55 -10.12
CA GLY A 20 -5.97 -2.94 -10.51
C GLY A 20 -5.00 -3.93 -9.87
N VAL A 21 -4.43 -3.57 -8.72
CA VAL A 21 -3.49 -4.39 -7.98
C VAL A 21 -4.27 -5.24 -6.98
N HIS A 22 -4.19 -6.56 -7.10
CA HIS A 22 -4.88 -7.51 -6.22
C HIS A 22 -3.88 -8.38 -5.46
N TYR A 23 -3.58 -8.00 -4.22
CA TYR A 23 -2.73 -8.76 -3.31
C TYR A 23 -3.46 -8.95 -1.98
N ARG A 24 -3.23 -10.10 -1.33
CA ARG A 24 -3.87 -10.44 -0.05
C ARG A 24 -3.52 -9.47 1.10
N ASP A 25 -2.29 -8.96 1.09
CA ASP A 25 -1.75 -8.07 2.11
C ASP A 25 -0.87 -7.03 1.41
N ILE A 26 -1.40 -5.81 1.32
CA ILE A 26 -0.74 -4.69 0.65
C ILE A 26 0.04 -3.86 1.69
N ASP A 27 -0.52 -3.74 2.90
CA ASP A 27 -0.07 -2.85 3.97
C ASP A 27 1.00 -3.47 4.90
N CYS A 28 1.39 -4.73 4.70
CA CYS A 28 2.50 -5.32 5.46
C CYS A 28 3.82 -4.57 5.21
N SER A 29 4.41 -3.99 6.27
CA SER A 29 5.66 -3.23 6.17
C SER A 29 6.89 -4.11 5.85
N PHE A 30 6.80 -5.44 6.05
CA PHE A 30 7.88 -6.36 5.76
C PHE A 30 7.85 -6.78 4.30
N LYS A 31 8.80 -6.29 3.50
CA LYS A 31 8.93 -6.60 2.07
C LYS A 31 10.39 -6.89 1.74
N LEU A 32 10.64 -8.06 1.14
CA LEU A 32 11.93 -8.42 0.58
C LEU A 32 11.90 -8.18 -0.93
N MET A 33 12.88 -7.44 -1.45
CA MET A 33 12.96 -7.12 -2.88
C MET A 33 14.40 -7.14 -3.38
N ASN A 34 14.59 -7.46 -4.66
CA ASN A 34 15.90 -7.44 -5.29
C ASN A 34 16.42 -6.00 -5.39
N ARG A 35 17.72 -5.79 -5.18
CA ARG A 35 18.36 -4.47 -5.26
C ARG A 35 18.08 -3.75 -6.59
N LYS A 36 18.12 -4.46 -7.72
CA LYS A 36 17.83 -3.90 -9.05
C LYS A 36 16.39 -3.37 -9.17
N PHE A 37 15.44 -4.07 -8.55
CA PHE A 37 14.06 -3.61 -8.50
C PHE A 37 13.94 -2.36 -7.63
N LEU A 38 14.59 -2.36 -6.47
CA LEU A 38 14.63 -1.19 -5.57
C LEU A 38 15.23 0.04 -6.26
N ASP A 39 16.31 -0.12 -7.04
CA ASP A 39 16.91 0.99 -7.82
C ASP A 39 16.00 1.52 -8.92
N SER A 40 15.09 0.69 -9.44
CA SER A 40 14.12 1.12 -10.44
C SER A 40 12.93 1.89 -9.85
N LEU A 41 12.72 1.82 -8.53
CA LEU A 41 11.61 2.48 -7.86
C LEU A 41 11.86 3.99 -7.79
N ASN A 42 10.89 4.77 -8.25
CA ASN A 42 10.91 6.23 -8.16
C ASN A 42 9.68 6.69 -7.39
N PHE A 43 9.83 6.77 -6.06
CA PHE A 43 8.74 7.14 -5.17
C PHE A 43 8.22 8.55 -5.47
N LYS A 44 6.91 8.68 -5.70
CA LYS A 44 6.25 9.96 -6.04
C LYS A 44 5.43 10.54 -4.89
N THR A 45 5.09 9.72 -3.91
CA THR A 45 4.39 10.10 -2.69
C THR A 45 5.26 9.81 -1.47
N ARG A 46 4.96 10.52 -0.37
CA ARG A 46 5.55 10.28 0.95
C ARG A 46 4.42 9.85 1.88
N GLY A 47 4.67 8.87 2.74
CA GLY A 47 3.70 8.41 3.75
C GLY A 47 3.09 7.04 3.45
N GLY A 48 1.83 6.83 3.85
CA GLY A 48 1.16 5.51 3.86
C GLY A 48 0.79 4.92 2.49
N LEU A 49 1.29 5.48 1.38
CA LEU A 49 1.06 4.99 0.02
C LEU A 49 2.29 4.37 -0.64
N ILE A 50 3.43 4.38 0.06
CA ILE A 50 4.69 3.79 -0.44
C ILE A 50 4.48 2.32 -0.82
N ASP A 51 3.75 1.56 0.00
CA ASP A 51 3.46 0.16 -0.25
C ASP A 51 2.69 -0.05 -1.55
N SER A 52 1.65 0.76 -1.77
CA SER A 52 0.87 0.73 -3.00
C SER A 52 1.73 1.09 -4.21
N GLU A 53 2.59 2.13 -4.12
CA GLU A 53 3.50 2.50 -5.22
C GLU A 53 4.43 1.37 -5.63
N ILE A 54 4.98 0.64 -4.65
CA ILE A 54 5.85 -0.52 -4.90
C ILE A 54 5.11 -1.55 -5.75
N TYR A 55 3.88 -1.90 -5.38
CA TYR A 55 3.12 -2.91 -6.11
C TYR A 55 2.65 -2.43 -7.47
N VAL A 56 2.30 -1.14 -7.61
CA VAL A 56 1.96 -0.56 -8.90
C VAL A 56 3.17 -0.60 -9.84
N HIS A 57 4.36 -0.27 -9.33
CA HIS A 57 5.60 -0.35 -10.10
C HIS A 57 5.98 -1.79 -10.43
N ALA A 58 5.80 -2.74 -9.50
CA ALA A 58 5.98 -4.17 -9.74
C ALA A 58 5.08 -4.65 -10.89
N ARG A 59 3.82 -4.22 -10.91
CA ARG A 59 2.89 -4.54 -12.00
C ARG A 59 3.32 -3.90 -13.33
N LYS A 60 3.71 -2.61 -13.32
CA LYS A 60 4.19 -1.90 -14.53
C LYS A 60 5.45 -2.56 -15.12
N THR A 61 6.37 -3.01 -14.27
CA THR A 61 7.63 -3.67 -14.66
C THR A 61 7.48 -5.17 -14.89
N LYS A 62 6.27 -5.73 -14.73
CA LYS A 62 6.00 -7.18 -14.79
C LYS A 62 6.91 -8.00 -13.86
N ALA A 63 7.27 -7.44 -12.71
CA ALA A 63 8.08 -8.11 -11.70
C ALA A 63 7.31 -9.31 -11.11
N LYS A 64 8.02 -10.39 -10.80
CA LYS A 64 7.46 -11.54 -10.09
C LYS A 64 7.28 -11.20 -8.61
N VAL A 65 6.06 -11.31 -8.11
CA VAL A 65 5.71 -11.06 -6.72
C VAL A 65 5.16 -12.35 -6.11
N ALA A 66 5.72 -12.78 -4.98
CA ALA A 66 5.25 -13.91 -4.20
C ALA A 66 4.82 -13.43 -2.81
N GLN A 67 3.74 -13.99 -2.29
CA GLN A 67 3.24 -13.68 -0.95
C GLN A 67 3.57 -14.83 -0.01
N VAL A 68 4.29 -14.52 1.07
CA VAL A 68 4.63 -15.49 2.12
C VAL A 68 3.92 -15.06 3.39
N GLY A 69 3.21 -16.00 4.02
CA GLY A 69 2.52 -15.75 5.28
C GLY A 69 3.53 -15.48 6.40
N VAL A 70 3.33 -14.39 7.14
CA VAL A 70 4.09 -14.08 8.35
C VAL A 70 3.16 -14.04 9.55
N HIS A 71 3.65 -14.50 10.70
CA HIS A 71 2.89 -14.45 11.94
C HIS A 71 2.95 -13.04 12.54
N HIS A 72 1.79 -12.42 12.68
CA HIS A 72 1.65 -11.16 13.40
C HIS A 72 1.32 -11.45 14.87
N TYR A 73 2.24 -11.08 15.76
CA TYR A 73 2.00 -11.13 17.21
C TYR A 73 1.19 -9.92 17.66
N LEU A 74 0.24 -10.15 18.57
CA LEU A 74 -0.56 -9.08 19.16
C LEU A 74 0.35 -8.13 19.94
N ARG A 75 0.22 -6.82 19.70
CA ARG A 75 0.88 -5.83 20.54
C ARG A 75 0.12 -5.72 21.88
N PRO A 76 0.82 -5.80 23.03
CA PRO A 76 0.21 -5.59 24.34
C PRO A 76 -0.15 -4.12 24.60
N TYR A 77 0.52 -3.18 23.93
CA TYR A 77 0.31 -1.73 24.11
C TYR A 77 0.25 -0.97 22.78
N GLY A 78 -0.55 0.10 22.77
CA GLY A 78 -0.66 1.05 21.67
C GLY A 78 -1.90 0.86 20.80
N GLU A 79 -2.49 1.98 20.37
CA GLU A 79 -3.64 2.00 19.47
C GLU A 79 -3.22 2.25 18.02
N SER A 80 -3.98 1.69 17.07
CA SER A 80 -3.77 1.94 15.64
C SER A 80 -4.12 3.38 15.29
N GLN A 81 -3.13 4.17 14.86
CA GLN A 81 -3.33 5.56 14.45
C GLN A 81 -3.99 5.74 13.07
N CYS A 82 -4.15 4.64 12.31
CA CYS A 82 -4.74 4.65 10.96
C CYS A 82 -6.22 5.10 10.90
N LEU A 83 -6.93 5.14 12.03
CA LEU A 83 -8.35 5.50 12.10
C LEU A 83 -8.61 7.01 12.21
N LYS A 84 -7.58 7.86 12.23
CA LYS A 84 -7.75 9.31 12.25
C LYS A 84 -8.36 9.79 10.92
N ALA A 85 -9.55 10.38 10.96
CA ALA A 85 -10.28 10.83 9.76
C ALA A 85 -9.44 11.77 8.84
N GLY A 86 -8.67 12.69 9.44
CA GLY A 86 -7.77 13.57 8.67
C GLY A 86 -6.67 12.81 7.92
N LEU A 87 -6.16 11.71 8.48
CA LEU A 87 -5.17 10.86 7.83
C LEU A 87 -5.80 10.10 6.65
N ILE A 88 -7.01 9.57 6.83
CA ILE A 88 -7.75 8.88 5.77
C ILE A 88 -7.99 9.82 4.59
N PHE A 89 -8.44 11.06 4.85
CA PHE A 89 -8.67 12.03 3.79
C PHE A 89 -7.36 12.42 3.07
N SER A 90 -6.27 12.62 3.81
CA SER A 90 -4.95 12.85 3.20
C SER A 90 -4.53 11.68 2.32
N MET A 91 -4.67 10.44 2.79
CA MET A 91 -4.34 9.24 2.03
C MET A 91 -5.18 9.12 0.75
N LEU A 92 -6.48 9.41 0.81
CA LEU A 92 -7.35 9.43 -0.37
C LEU A 92 -6.90 10.48 -1.40
N ARG A 93 -6.61 11.70 -0.93
CA ARG A 93 -6.10 12.78 -1.79
C ARG A 93 -4.79 12.37 -2.45
N ASP A 94 -3.86 11.83 -1.68
CA ASP A 94 -2.54 11.44 -2.17
C ASP A 94 -2.65 10.27 -3.16
N LEU A 95 -3.60 9.35 -2.95
CA LEU A 95 -3.90 8.22 -3.85
C LEU A 95 -4.47 8.72 -5.19
N PHE A 96 -5.35 9.72 -5.14
CA PHE A 96 -5.88 10.37 -6.34
C PHE A 96 -4.79 11.12 -7.12
N ILE A 97 -3.95 11.90 -6.43
CA ILE A 97 -2.79 12.59 -7.05
C ILE A 97 -1.84 11.57 -7.68
N LEU A 98 -1.56 10.47 -6.98
CA LEU A 98 -0.71 9.40 -7.48
C LEU A 98 -1.28 8.78 -8.76
N ARG A 99 -2.59 8.53 -8.80
CA ARG A 99 -3.26 8.00 -10.01
C ARG A 99 -3.09 8.93 -11.20
N ILE A 100 -3.27 10.24 -11.00
CA ILE A 100 -3.09 11.24 -12.06
C ILE A 100 -1.62 11.27 -12.52
N LYS A 101 -0.66 11.31 -11.60
CA LYS A 101 0.77 11.31 -11.93
C LYS A 101 1.19 10.07 -12.72
N LEU A 102 0.65 8.90 -12.36
CA LEU A 102 0.94 7.64 -13.04
C LEU A 102 0.20 7.45 -14.37
N TRP A 103 -0.83 8.25 -14.65
CA TRP A 103 -1.57 8.24 -15.91
C TRP A 103 -0.99 9.20 -16.95
N ARG A 104 -0.37 10.30 -16.53
CA ARG A 104 0.33 11.25 -17.41
C ARG A 104 1.67 10.72 -17.97
N LYS A 105 2.01 9.46 -17.71
CA LYS A 105 3.26 8.81 -18.09
C LYS A 105 2.99 7.39 -18.57
#